data_AF-X1HPP2-F1
#
_entry.id   AF-X1HPP2-F1
#
_cell.length_a   1.000
_cell.length_b   1.000
_cell.length_c   1.000
_cell.angle_alpha   90.00
_cell.angle_beta   90.00
_cell.angle_gamma   90.00
#
_symmetry.space_group_name_H-M   'P 1'
#
loop_
_entity.id
_entity.type
_entity.pdbx_description
1 polymer ?
#
loop_
_entity_poly.entity_id
_entity_poly.type
_entity_poly.pdbx_seq_one_letter_code
_entity_poly.pdbx_strand_id
1 'polypeptide(L)'
;MSSSKEPLTITDIPKRRVEFDYLRTFAVIIVVLHHAMLAYTTYADFSFSPVIDAQKWVGFDWITIINDIFGMTLFFFLSGLFVWESLNRKGVQKFVRDRLLRLGLVFLISLLLIMPIAYYFNHLEIAQIYDFTPLSYPLYWLELASIGFLGGPLWFLWILLIFTLFFVSLLSDDKIK
;
A
#
# COMPACT_ATOMS: atom_id res chain seq x y z
N MET A 1 -24.21 -0.59 47.94
CA MET A 1 -24.45 -1.58 46.86
C MET A 1 -23.22 -1.61 45.96
N SER A 2 -22.32 -2.57 46.20
CA SER A 2 -21.09 -2.75 45.42
C SER A 2 -21.46 -3.50 44.14
N SER A 3 -21.21 -2.88 42.98
CA SER A 3 -21.37 -3.51 41.66
C SER A 3 -20.24 -4.52 41.48
N SER A 4 -20.53 -5.80 41.73
CA SER A 4 -19.63 -6.90 41.40
C SER A 4 -19.56 -7.04 39.88
N LYS A 5 -18.46 -6.58 39.29
CA LYS A 5 -18.14 -6.88 37.89
C LYS A 5 -17.90 -8.39 37.78
N GLU A 6 -18.81 -9.10 37.12
CA GLU A 6 -18.57 -10.50 36.79
C GLU A 6 -17.27 -10.66 36.00
N PRO A 7 -16.47 -11.71 36.26
CA PRO A 7 -15.26 -11.98 35.52
C PRO A 7 -15.60 -12.35 34.08
N LEU A 8 -15.00 -11.66 33.11
CA LEU A 8 -15.11 -11.96 31.69
C LEU A 8 -14.78 -13.44 31.43
N THR A 9 -15.77 -14.20 30.98
CA THR A 9 -15.64 -15.59 30.58
C THR A 9 -14.81 -15.70 29.30
N ILE A 10 -13.90 -16.68 29.20
CA ILE A 10 -13.01 -16.87 28.03
C ILE A 10 -13.81 -17.05 26.71
N THR A 11 -15.08 -17.41 26.79
CA THR A 11 -16.01 -17.52 25.66
C THR A 11 -16.41 -16.17 25.04
N ASP A 12 -16.18 -15.04 25.71
CA ASP A 12 -16.54 -13.69 25.24
C ASP A 12 -15.46 -13.04 24.37
N ILE A 13 -14.33 -13.73 24.13
CA ILE A 13 -13.29 -13.22 23.23
C ILE A 13 -13.79 -13.39 21.79
N PRO A 14 -13.95 -12.31 21.01
CA PRO A 14 -14.34 -12.42 19.62
C PRO A 14 -13.40 -13.39 18.90
N LYS A 15 -13.95 -14.47 18.35
CA LYS A 15 -13.18 -15.55 17.74
C LYS A 15 -12.40 -15.02 16.54
N ARG A 16 -11.10 -14.80 16.73
CA ARG A 16 -10.16 -14.42 15.66
C ARG A 16 -10.20 -15.50 14.59
N ARG A 17 -10.45 -15.10 13.34
CA ARG A 17 -10.45 -15.99 12.19
C ARG A 17 -9.05 -16.05 11.60
N VAL A 18 -8.32 -17.10 11.98
CA VAL A 18 -6.90 -17.31 11.65
C VAL A 18 -6.67 -17.44 10.14
N GLU A 19 -7.68 -17.92 9.40
CA GLU A 19 -7.65 -18.11 7.96
C GLU A 19 -7.38 -16.79 7.23
N PHE A 20 -7.98 -15.69 7.69
CA PHE A 20 -7.77 -14.36 7.10
C PHE A 20 -6.41 -13.77 7.43
N ASP A 21 -5.81 -14.19 8.55
CA ASP A 21 -4.46 -13.77 8.89
C ASP A 21 -3.44 -14.50 8.02
N TYR A 22 -3.61 -15.79 7.77
CA TYR A 22 -2.78 -16.51 6.80
C TYR A 22 -2.92 -15.93 5.40
N LEU A 23 -4.14 -15.63 4.96
CA LEU A 23 -4.37 -15.05 3.64
C LEU A 23 -3.73 -13.65 3.52
N ARG A 24 -3.80 -12.82 4.57
CA ARG A 24 -3.12 -11.52 4.61
C ARG A 24 -1.60 -11.68 4.59
N THR A 25 -1.05 -12.59 5.39
CA THR A 25 0.40 -12.86 5.42
C THR A 25 0.88 -13.35 4.07
N PHE A 26 0.14 -14.25 3.42
CA PHE A 26 0.43 -14.73 2.07
C PHE A 26 0.46 -13.58 1.06
N ALA A 27 -0.54 -12.70 1.09
CA ALA A 27 -0.59 -11.53 0.21
C ALA A 27 0.62 -10.60 0.43
N VAL A 28 1.01 -10.35 1.69
CA VAL A 28 2.21 -9.55 2.02
C VAL A 28 3.48 -10.20 1.49
N ILE A 29 3.63 -11.51 1.63
CA ILE A 29 4.80 -12.25 1.11
C ILE A 29 4.89 -12.10 -0.42
N ILE A 30 3.77 -12.22 -1.14
CA ILE A 30 3.74 -12.01 -2.59
C ILE A 30 4.23 -10.61 -2.97
N VAL A 31 3.79 -9.57 -2.25
CA VAL A 31 4.23 -8.18 -2.52
C VAL A 31 5.72 -8.00 -2.24
N VAL A 32 6.23 -8.56 -1.15
CA VAL A 32 7.67 -8.52 -0.84
C VAL A 32 8.49 -9.21 -1.94
N LEU A 33 8.06 -10.40 -2.36
CA LEU A 33 8.71 -11.12 -3.46
C LEU A 33 8.63 -10.33 -4.78
N HIS A 34 7.47 -9.75 -5.10
CA HIS A 34 7.28 -8.93 -6.29
C HIS A 34 8.31 -7.79 -6.32
N HIS A 35 8.43 -7.01 -5.25
CA HIS A 35 9.39 -5.91 -5.19
C HIS A 35 10.85 -6.37 -5.18
N ALA A 36 11.16 -7.53 -4.61
CA ALA A 36 12.50 -8.11 -4.68
C ALA A 36 12.88 -8.51 -6.13
N MET A 37 11.91 -8.91 -6.95
CA MET A 37 12.17 -9.31 -8.34
C MET A 37 12.32 -8.11 -9.30
N LEU A 38 11.77 -6.94 -8.98
CA LEU A 38 11.82 -5.76 -9.87
C LEU A 38 13.24 -5.30 -10.23
N ALA A 39 14.24 -5.55 -9.38
CA ALA A 39 15.63 -5.22 -9.67
C ALA A 39 16.23 -6.08 -10.81
N TYR A 40 15.62 -7.24 -11.11
CA TYR A 40 16.10 -8.25 -12.06
C TYR A 40 15.24 -8.36 -13.33
N THR A 41 14.24 -7.49 -13.49
CA THR A 41 13.39 -7.46 -14.69
C THR A 41 14.11 -6.80 -15.86
N THR A 42 13.70 -7.11 -17.10
CA THR A 42 14.29 -6.47 -18.29
C THR A 42 14.01 -4.97 -18.32
N TYR A 43 12.92 -4.54 -17.67
CA TYR A 43 12.46 -3.17 -17.56
C TYR A 43 12.77 -2.53 -16.19
N ALA A 44 13.73 -3.08 -15.43
CA ALA A 44 14.12 -2.58 -14.10
C ALA A 44 14.40 -1.06 -14.09
N ASP A 45 15.02 -0.55 -15.16
CA ASP A 45 15.38 0.85 -15.37
C ASP A 45 14.15 1.79 -15.36
N PHE A 46 12.97 1.25 -15.69
CA PHE A 46 11.68 1.97 -15.68
C PHE A 46 10.76 1.52 -14.54
N SER A 47 11.20 0.59 -13.69
CA SER A 47 10.39 -0.01 -12.62
C SER A 47 10.39 0.81 -11.34
N PHE A 48 11.12 1.93 -11.31
CA PHE A 48 11.36 2.72 -10.09
C PHE A 48 11.94 1.88 -8.95
N SER A 49 12.66 0.81 -9.29
CA SER A 49 13.38 -0.02 -8.33
C SER A 49 14.55 0.79 -7.78
N PRO A 50 14.79 0.81 -6.45
CA PRO A 50 15.94 1.52 -5.88
C PRO A 50 17.30 1.01 -6.39
N VAL A 51 17.33 -0.20 -6.95
CA VAL A 51 18.53 -0.88 -7.44
C VAL A 51 18.23 -1.52 -8.80
N ILE A 52 19.19 -1.45 -9.74
CA ILE A 52 19.14 -2.09 -11.06
C ILE A 52 20.27 -3.12 -11.17
N ASP A 53 19.93 -4.40 -11.23
CA ASP A 53 20.94 -5.45 -11.40
C ASP A 53 21.33 -5.62 -12.89
N ALA A 54 22.61 -5.91 -13.15
CA ALA A 54 23.09 -6.24 -14.49
C ALA A 54 22.57 -7.61 -14.96
N GLN A 55 22.32 -8.54 -14.04
CA GLN A 55 21.77 -9.86 -14.33
C GLN A 55 20.25 -9.80 -14.40
N LYS A 56 19.73 -9.63 -15.62
CA LYS A 56 18.29 -9.56 -15.87
C LYS A 56 17.74 -10.89 -16.39
N TRP A 57 16.51 -11.23 -16.03
CA TRP A 57 15.83 -12.44 -16.52
C TRP A 57 14.39 -12.16 -16.94
N VAL A 58 14.07 -12.43 -18.20
CA VAL A 58 12.72 -12.24 -18.78
C VAL A 58 11.63 -13.04 -18.07
N GLY A 59 11.98 -14.13 -17.37
CA GLY A 59 11.03 -14.88 -16.56
C GLY A 59 10.48 -14.04 -15.41
N PHE A 60 11.28 -13.15 -14.83
CA PHE A 60 10.80 -12.25 -13.78
C PHE A 60 9.78 -11.25 -14.29
N ASP A 61 9.84 -10.81 -15.54
CA ASP A 61 8.83 -9.90 -16.12
C ASP A 61 7.43 -10.53 -16.10
N TRP A 62 7.33 -11.80 -16.47
CA TRP A 62 6.06 -12.52 -16.44
C TRP A 62 5.57 -12.74 -15.02
N ILE A 63 6.48 -13.12 -14.11
CA ILE A 63 6.13 -13.35 -12.71
C ILE A 63 5.65 -12.05 -12.04
N THR A 64 6.32 -10.92 -12.28
CA THR A 64 5.94 -9.63 -11.71
C THR A 64 4.59 -9.17 -12.24
N ILE A 65 4.31 -9.30 -13.54
CA ILE A 65 3.00 -8.95 -14.13
C ILE A 65 1.87 -9.81 -13.53
N ILE A 66 2.07 -11.13 -13.44
CA ILE A 66 1.06 -12.04 -12.87
C ILE A 66 0.83 -11.71 -11.39
N ASN A 67 1.91 -11.51 -10.63
CA ASN A 67 1.83 -11.17 -9.21
C ASN A 67 1.19 -9.80 -8.97
N ASP A 68 1.42 -8.83 -9.85
CA ASP A 68 0.79 -7.51 -9.75
C ASP A 68 -0.74 -7.64 -9.87
N ILE A 69 -1.22 -8.29 -10.93
CA ILE A 69 -2.66 -8.50 -11.16
C ILE A 69 -3.29 -9.29 -10.01
N PHE A 70 -2.71 -10.44 -9.66
CA PHE A 70 -3.27 -11.33 -8.64
C PHE A 70 -3.16 -10.73 -7.23
N GLY A 71 -1.96 -10.30 -6.86
CA GLY A 71 -1.66 -9.75 -5.53
C GLY A 71 -2.49 -8.52 -5.23
N MET A 72 -2.58 -7.59 -6.17
CA MET A 72 -3.36 -6.38 -6.00
C MET A 72 -4.86 -6.68 -5.91
N THR A 73 -5.39 -7.54 -6.79
CA THR A 73 -6.79 -7.97 -6.74
C THR A 73 -7.13 -8.62 -5.39
N LEU A 74 -6.26 -9.49 -4.88
CA LEU A 74 -6.43 -10.14 -3.57
C LEU A 74 -6.45 -9.11 -2.42
N PHE A 75 -5.53 -8.14 -2.41
CA PHE A 75 -5.51 -7.09 -1.39
C PHE A 75 -6.77 -6.22 -1.41
N PHE A 76 -7.24 -5.82 -2.59
CA PHE A 76 -8.48 -5.05 -2.71
C PHE A 76 -9.69 -5.86 -2.23
N PHE A 77 -9.77 -7.14 -2.62
CA PHE A 77 -10.82 -8.04 -2.16
C PHE A 77 -10.83 -8.18 -0.63
N LEU A 78 -9.67 -8.46 -0.02
CA LEU A 78 -9.53 -8.57 1.43
C LEU A 78 -9.86 -7.28 2.17
N SER A 79 -9.49 -6.13 1.61
CA SER A 79 -9.87 -4.84 2.19
C SER A 79 -11.39 -4.66 2.16
N GLY A 80 -12.05 -5.02 1.06
CA GLY A 80 -13.49 -4.88 0.87
C GLY A 80 -14.34 -5.78 1.78
N LEU A 81 -13.92 -7.03 1.99
CA LEU A 81 -14.67 -8.03 2.77
C LEU A 81 -15.10 -7.55 4.16
N PHE A 82 -14.26 -6.76 4.84
CA PHE A 82 -14.49 -6.34 6.22
C PHE A 82 -14.94 -4.88 6.36
N VAL A 83 -15.19 -4.17 5.25
CA VAL A 83 -15.59 -2.76 5.27
C VAL A 83 -16.94 -2.60 5.97
N TRP A 84 -17.97 -3.34 5.54
CA TRP A 84 -19.33 -3.22 6.08
C TRP A 84 -19.41 -3.52 7.58
N GLU A 85 -18.84 -4.65 8.00
CA GLU A 85 -18.83 -5.05 9.41
C GLU A 85 -18.05 -4.05 10.28
N SER A 86 -16.90 -3.56 9.78
CA SER A 86 -16.12 -2.55 10.49
C SER A 86 -16.84 -1.20 10.55
N LEU A 87 -17.63 -0.84 9.53
CA LEU A 87 -18.40 0.40 9.50
C LEU A 87 -19.55 0.33 10.52
N ASN A 88 -20.32 -0.75 10.53
CA ASN A 88 -21.42 -0.96 11.48
C ASN A 88 -20.94 -0.96 12.94
N ARG A 89 -19.79 -1.59 13.22
CA ARG A 89 -19.24 -1.66 14.58
C ARG A 89 -18.70 -0.32 15.09
N LYS A 90 -18.13 0.52 14.22
CA LYS A 90 -17.41 1.75 14.62
C LYS A 90 -18.20 3.04 14.38
N GLY A 91 -19.20 3.02 13.50
CA GLY A 91 -19.81 4.21 12.94
C GLY A 91 -18.93 4.92 11.91
N VAL A 92 -19.56 5.73 11.05
CA VAL A 92 -18.93 6.38 9.88
C VAL A 92 -17.71 7.23 10.27
N GLN A 93 -17.87 8.16 11.20
CA GLN A 93 -16.82 9.13 11.55
C GLN A 93 -15.55 8.44 12.07
N LYS A 94 -15.69 7.50 13.01
CA LYS A 94 -14.55 6.77 13.59
C LYS A 94 -13.89 5.85 12.57
N PHE A 95 -14.68 5.20 11.71
CA PHE A 95 -14.16 4.34 10.64
C PHE A 95 -13.31 5.11 9.62
N VAL A 96 -13.81 6.26 9.13
CA VAL A 96 -13.09 7.11 8.17
C VAL A 96 -11.82 7.67 8.80
N ARG A 97 -11.89 8.21 10.03
CA ARG A 97 -10.71 8.72 10.74
C ARG A 97 -9.63 7.65 10.91
N ASP A 98 -10.02 6.46 11.37
CA ASP A 98 -9.10 5.33 11.55
C ASP A 98 -8.43 4.92 10.22
N ARG A 99 -9.16 4.95 9.11
CA ARG A 99 -8.61 4.62 7.78
C ARG A 99 -7.71 5.73 7.25
N LEU A 100 -8.07 7.00 7.41
CA LEU A 100 -7.23 8.14 7.01
C LEU A 100 -5.91 8.17 7.79
N LEU A 101 -5.95 7.93 9.11
CA LEU A 101 -4.73 7.90 9.92
C LEU A 101 -3.83 6.70 9.60
N ARG A 102 -4.38 5.55 9.23
CA ARG A 102 -3.57 4.38 8.89
C ARG A 102 -3.06 4.38 7.46
N LEU A 103 -3.91 4.75 6.51
CA LEU A 103 -3.58 4.70 5.08
C LEU A 103 -3.05 6.05 4.60
N GLY A 104 -3.73 7.15 4.91
CA GLY A 104 -3.37 8.49 4.46
C GLY A 104 -2.08 9.02 5.10
N LEU A 105 -1.90 8.84 6.42
CA LEU A 105 -0.66 9.26 7.08
C LEU A 105 0.54 8.46 6.55
N VAL A 106 0.42 7.13 6.47
CA VAL A 106 1.48 6.26 5.93
C VAL A 106 1.76 6.60 4.47
N PHE A 107 0.73 6.87 3.68
CA PHE A 107 0.87 7.33 2.30
C PHE A 107 1.66 8.64 2.22
N LEU A 108 1.30 9.68 2.97
CA LEU A 108 1.98 10.99 2.92
C LEU A 108 3.44 10.90 3.36
N ILE A 109 3.72 10.18 4.46
CA ILE A 109 5.09 9.97 4.93
C ILE A 109 5.90 9.23 3.86
N SER A 110 5.33 8.18 3.29
CA SER A 110 6.03 7.38 2.29
C SER A 110 6.23 8.15 0.99
N LEU A 111 5.24 8.92 0.54
CA LEU A 111 5.27 9.70 -0.69
C LEU A 111 6.28 10.86 -0.63
N LEU A 112 6.36 11.56 0.50
CA LEU A 112 7.17 12.77 0.64
C LEU A 112 8.60 12.50 1.11
N LEU A 113 8.82 11.39 1.83
CA LEU A 113 10.12 11.05 2.40
C LEU A 113 10.70 9.77 1.82
N ILE A 114 9.98 8.66 1.87
CA ILE A 114 10.54 7.34 1.51
C ILE A 114 10.76 7.22 -0.01
N MET A 115 9.76 7.56 -0.82
CA MET A 115 9.85 7.46 -2.29
C MET A 115 10.91 8.39 -2.89
N PRO A 116 11.01 9.68 -2.51
CA PRO A 116 12.03 10.56 -3.06
C PRO A 116 13.45 10.09 -2.73
N ILE A 117 13.67 9.55 -1.53
CA ILE A 117 14.96 8.96 -1.14
C ILE A 117 15.24 7.72 -2.01
N ALA A 118 14.28 6.81 -2.12
CA ALA A 118 14.43 5.57 -2.89
C ALA A 118 14.72 5.84 -4.37
N TYR A 119 13.98 6.76 -5.00
CA TYR A 119 14.19 7.10 -6.41
C TYR A 119 15.43 7.94 -6.63
N TYR A 120 15.89 8.68 -5.63
CA TYR A 120 17.17 9.37 -5.76
C TYR A 120 18.33 8.39 -5.90
N PHE A 121 18.32 7.25 -5.18
CA PHE A 121 19.32 6.20 -5.39
C PHE A 121 19.27 5.63 -6.81
N ASN A 122 18.07 5.33 -7.30
CA ASN A 122 17.87 4.91 -8.69
C ASN A 122 18.37 5.97 -9.69
N HIS A 123 18.10 7.25 -9.46
CA HIS A 123 18.56 8.36 -10.29
C HIS A 123 20.09 8.47 -10.34
N LEU A 124 20.77 8.27 -9.20
CA LEU A 124 22.23 8.23 -9.16
C LEU A 124 22.80 7.04 -9.93
N GLU A 125 22.16 5.88 -9.84
CA GLU A 125 22.56 4.67 -10.57
C GLU A 125 22.36 4.82 -12.08
N ILE A 126 21.19 5.32 -12.50
CA ILE A 126 20.88 5.66 -13.90
C ILE A 126 21.87 6.69 -14.45
N ALA A 127 22.23 7.71 -13.66
CA ALA A 127 23.23 8.70 -14.04
C ALA A 127 24.60 8.09 -14.34
N GLN A 128 25.00 7.06 -13.59
CA GLN A 128 26.24 6.31 -13.84
C GLN A 128 26.13 5.43 -15.08
N ILE A 129 25.00 4.74 -15.27
CA ILE A 129 24.78 3.84 -16.41
C ILE A 129 24.77 4.60 -17.75
N TYR A 130 24.13 5.77 -17.79
CA TYR A 130 23.95 6.56 -19.02
C TYR A 130 24.91 7.76 -19.15
N ASP A 131 25.90 7.86 -18.25
CA ASP A 131 26.96 8.89 -18.26
C ASP A 131 26.45 10.33 -18.32
N PHE A 132 25.60 10.72 -17.36
CA PHE A 132 25.15 12.11 -17.19
C PHE A 132 25.33 12.61 -15.75
N THR A 133 25.38 13.94 -15.58
CA THR A 133 25.50 14.56 -14.26
C THR A 133 24.16 14.50 -13.50
N PRO A 134 24.07 13.80 -12.35
CA PRO A 134 22.83 13.76 -11.60
C PRO A 134 22.54 15.09 -10.91
N LEU A 135 21.27 15.45 -10.82
CA LEU A 135 20.80 16.52 -9.95
C LEU A 135 21.18 16.28 -8.48
N SER A 136 21.45 17.36 -7.75
CA SER A 136 21.52 17.31 -6.28
C SER A 136 20.16 16.93 -5.70
N TYR A 137 20.14 16.22 -4.56
CA TYR A 137 18.90 15.76 -3.92
C TYR A 137 17.81 16.84 -3.77
N PRO A 138 18.09 18.09 -3.33
CA PRO A 138 17.04 19.10 -3.22
C PRO A 138 16.39 19.49 -4.56
N LEU A 139 17.19 19.57 -5.63
CA LEU A 139 16.69 19.86 -6.98
C LEU A 139 15.89 18.69 -7.53
N TYR A 140 16.37 17.46 -7.32
CA TYR A 140 15.65 16.25 -7.70
C TYR A 140 14.31 16.13 -6.96
N TRP A 141 14.28 16.45 -5.67
CA TRP A 141 13.04 16.45 -4.90
C TRP A 141 12.02 17.46 -5.44
N LEU A 142 12.47 18.67 -5.81
CA LEU A 142 11.60 19.69 -6.43
C LEU A 142 11.10 19.25 -7.81
N GLU A 143 11.95 18.60 -8.61
CA GLU A 143 11.55 18.00 -9.88
C GLU A 143 10.47 16.94 -9.66
N LEU A 144 10.69 16.01 -8.73
CA LEU A 144 9.72 14.98 -8.37
C LEU A 144 8.40 15.56 -7.87
N ALA A 145 8.46 16.66 -7.11
CA ALA A 145 7.28 17.40 -6.67
C ALA A 145 6.53 18.05 -7.85
N SER A 146 7.24 18.58 -8.84
CA SER A 146 6.65 19.22 -10.02
C SER A 146 5.85 18.27 -10.90
N ILE A 147 6.22 16.98 -10.91
CA ILE A 147 5.50 15.92 -11.63
C ILE A 147 4.48 15.18 -10.75
N GLY A 148 4.21 15.69 -9.54
CA GLY A 148 3.15 15.20 -8.65
C GLY A 148 3.53 14.05 -7.74
N PHE A 149 4.82 13.77 -7.54
CA PHE A 149 5.37 12.63 -6.81
C PHE A 149 4.90 11.29 -7.40
N LEU A 150 5.81 10.57 -8.05
CA LEU A 150 5.51 9.24 -8.57
C LEU A 150 5.29 8.28 -7.38
N GLY A 151 4.03 8.02 -7.02
CA GLY A 151 3.71 7.24 -5.82
C GLY A 151 4.24 5.80 -5.82
N GLY A 152 4.66 5.29 -6.98
CA GLY A 152 5.19 3.94 -7.15
C GLY A 152 4.29 2.90 -6.50
N PRO A 153 4.80 2.04 -5.60
CA PRO A 153 4.00 1.01 -4.95
C PRO A 153 2.89 1.56 -4.05
N LEU A 154 2.89 2.84 -3.69
CA LEU A 154 1.88 3.43 -2.81
C LEU A 154 0.54 3.64 -3.51
N TRP A 155 0.43 3.36 -4.81
CA TRP A 155 -0.75 3.66 -5.60
C TRP A 155 -2.03 3.02 -5.03
N PHE A 156 -1.90 1.81 -4.47
CA PHE A 156 -3.06 1.11 -3.93
C PHE A 156 -3.63 1.76 -2.67
N LEU A 157 -2.81 2.47 -1.89
CA LEU A 157 -3.26 3.11 -0.65
C LEU A 157 -4.28 4.21 -0.92
N TRP A 158 -4.03 5.05 -1.94
CA TRP A 158 -4.95 6.12 -2.28
C TRP A 158 -6.20 5.59 -2.99
N ILE A 159 -6.11 4.52 -3.80
CA ILE A 159 -7.28 3.82 -4.34
C ILE A 159 -8.15 3.26 -3.21
N LEU A 160 -7.54 2.61 -2.20
CA LEU A 160 -8.26 2.11 -1.03
C LEU A 160 -8.98 3.24 -0.27
N LEU A 161 -8.37 4.41 -0.17
CA LEU A 161 -9.00 5.59 0.42
C LEU A 161 -10.19 6.06 -0.43
N ILE A 162 -10.04 6.16 -1.75
CA ILE A 162 -11.15 6.52 -2.66
C ILE A 162 -12.31 5.55 -2.52
N PHE A 163 -12.07 4.24 -2.58
CA PHE A 163 -13.12 3.24 -2.42
C PHE A 163 -13.79 3.32 -1.06
N THR A 164 -13.03 3.61 -0.01
CA THR A 164 -13.58 3.82 1.35
C THR A 164 -14.52 5.03 1.36
N LEU A 165 -14.09 6.16 0.82
CA LEU A 165 -14.87 7.39 0.82
C LEU A 165 -16.12 7.26 -0.07
N PHE A 166 -15.97 6.66 -1.25
CA PHE A 166 -17.07 6.36 -2.15
C PHE A 166 -18.12 5.48 -1.49
N PHE A 167 -17.70 4.38 -0.86
CA PHE A 167 -18.61 3.48 -0.14
C PHE A 167 -19.34 4.18 1.01
N VAL A 168 -18.66 5.02 1.77
CA VAL A 168 -19.27 5.80 2.85
C VAL A 168 -20.27 6.83 2.30
N SER A 169 -19.93 7.51 1.21
CA SER A 169 -20.82 8.49 0.56
C SER A 169 -22.11 7.85 0.07
N LEU A 170 -22.01 6.68 -0.57
CA LEU A 170 -23.17 5.93 -1.04
C LEU A 170 -24.14 5.59 0.12
N LEU A 171 -23.58 5.23 1.28
CA LEU A 171 -24.38 4.87 2.45
C LEU A 171 -24.94 6.06 3.23
N SER A 172 -24.34 7.24 3.11
CA SER A 172 -24.92 8.45 3.67
C SER A 172 -26.17 8.89 2.91
N ASP A 173 -26.25 8.63 1.60
CA ASP A 173 -27.41 9.00 0.77
C ASP A 173 -28.64 8.12 1.07
N ASP A 174 -28.44 6.85 1.41
CA ASP A 174 -29.52 5.91 1.78
C ASP A 174 -30.12 6.15 3.17
N LYS A 175 -29.50 6.98 4.03
CA LYS A 175 -30.03 7.34 5.36
C LYS A 175 -30.74 8.70 5.41
N ILE A 176 -30.92 9.37 4.27
CA ILE A 176 -31.67 10.64 4.11
C ILE A 176 -33.01 10.39 3.38
N LYS A 177 -33.55 9.17 3.45
CA LYS A 177 -34.94 8.87 3.07
C LYS A 177 -35.66 8.14 4.19
#